data_AF-A0A0B1T8R2-F1
#
_entry.id   AF-A0A0B1T8R2-F1
#
_cell.length_a   1.000
_cell.length_b   1.000
_cell.length_c   1.000
_cell.angle_alpha   90.00
_cell.angle_beta   90.00
_cell.angle_gamma   90.00
#
_symmetry.space_group_name_H-M   'P 1'
#
loop_
_entity.id
_entity.type
_entity.pdbx_description
1 polymer ?
#
loop_
_entity_poly.entity_id
_entity_poly.type
_entity_poly.pdbx_seq_one_letter_code
_entity_poly.pdbx_strand_id
1 'polypeptide(L)'
;MRNVPPTVKIADLEAICSRSPGFLRVAVSEPHADRNFSRRAWATYKRDVNIKEICWTLNQTKLNDSTDLSVILNRDLTRRIRGISGVSCHQQVAQNDIKQAAKLVALMDKKVGLFCEDEPKEERDKDIFTGVDLVATSKNPLLRQVRSVLRECDEPSAEEEEMLGR
;
A
#
# COMPACT_ATOMS: atom_id res chain seq x y z
N MET A 1 -3.01 -1.97 20.08
CA MET A 1 -4.30 -2.39 20.67
C MET A 1 -4.79 -3.63 19.94
N ARG A 2 -5.06 -4.73 20.66
CA ARG A 2 -5.42 -6.02 20.02
C ARG A 2 -6.89 -6.18 19.66
N ASN A 3 -7.78 -5.62 20.47
CA ASN A 3 -9.22 -5.78 20.32
C ASN A 3 -9.88 -4.41 20.42
N VAL A 4 -10.20 -3.81 19.28
CA VAL A 4 -10.93 -2.54 19.20
C VAL A 4 -12.31 -2.83 18.61
N PRO A 5 -13.39 -2.63 19.37
CA PRO A 5 -14.76 -2.81 18.87
C PRO A 5 -15.05 -1.93 17.64
N PRO A 6 -15.98 -2.35 16.76
CA PRO A 6 -16.37 -1.54 15.60
C PRO A 6 -17.08 -0.23 15.99
N THR A 7 -17.71 -0.19 17.17
CA THR A 7 -18.41 1.00 17.70
C THR A 7 -17.49 2.17 18.04
N VAL A 8 -16.22 1.89 18.31
CA VAL A 8 -15.22 2.90 18.69
C VAL A 8 -14.83 3.74 17.46
N LYS A 9 -14.88 5.07 17.56
CA LYS A 9 -14.43 5.94 16.47
C LYS A 9 -12.92 6.14 16.53
N ILE A 10 -12.33 6.40 15.37
CA ILE A 10 -10.90 6.71 15.25
C ILE A 10 -10.58 8.00 16.04
N ALA A 11 -11.47 9.01 15.97
CA ALA A 11 -11.32 10.26 16.71
C ALA A 11 -11.23 10.05 18.23
N ASP A 12 -11.97 9.09 18.80
CA ASP A 12 -11.91 8.80 20.24
C ASP A 12 -10.55 8.19 20.62
N LEU A 13 -10.00 7.31 19.77
CA LEU A 13 -8.66 6.75 19.96
C LEU A 13 -7.58 7.82 19.85
N GLU A 14 -7.72 8.75 18.90
CA GLU A 14 -6.82 9.89 18.74
C GLU A 14 -6.89 10.83 19.94
N ALA A 15 -8.08 11.10 20.48
CA ALA A 15 -8.29 11.94 21.65
C ALA A 15 -7.63 11.35 22.93
N ILE A 16 -7.59 10.02 23.07
CA ILE A 16 -6.88 9.37 24.18
C ILE A 16 -5.36 9.40 23.94
N CYS A 17 -4.92 9.02 22.74
CA CYS A 17 -3.49 8.90 22.44
C CYS A 17 -2.79 10.28 22.41
N SER A 18 -3.48 11.34 22.01
CA SER A 18 -2.95 12.72 21.98
C SER A 18 -2.72 13.32 23.36
N ARG A 19 -3.29 12.77 24.44
CA ARG A 19 -2.99 13.20 25.83
C ARG A 19 -1.55 12.89 26.23
N SER A 20 -0.97 11.85 25.64
CA SER A 20 0.43 11.49 25.89
C SER A 20 1.37 12.25 24.95
N PRO A 21 2.53 12.70 25.46
CA PRO A 21 3.47 13.50 24.67
C PRO A 21 4.01 12.72 23.47
N GLY A 22 4.29 13.44 22.39
CA GLY A 22 4.95 12.86 21.21
C GLY A 22 4.04 11.98 20.34
N PHE A 23 2.72 12.07 20.47
CA PHE A 23 1.77 11.40 19.56
C PHE A 23 1.95 11.88 18.11
N LEU A 24 1.84 10.94 17.14
CA LEU A 24 1.92 11.23 15.71
C LEU A 24 0.62 10.88 14.96
N ARG A 25 0.16 9.62 15.08
CA ARG A 25 -1.04 9.14 14.37
C ARG A 25 -1.58 7.84 14.96
N VAL A 26 -2.86 7.57 14.76
CA VAL A 26 -3.47 6.26 14.94
C VAL A 26 -3.74 5.63 13.56
N ALA A 27 -3.45 4.34 13.42
CA ALA A 27 -3.86 3.53 12.28
C ALA A 27 -4.74 2.39 12.79
N VAL A 28 -5.83 2.09 12.09
CA VAL A 28 -6.75 1.01 12.43
C VAL A 28 -6.80 0.01 11.27
N SER A 29 -6.85 -1.28 11.58
CA SER A 29 -7.00 -2.33 10.58
C SER A 29 -8.44 -2.42 10.09
N GLU A 30 -8.61 -3.06 8.94
CA GLU A 30 -9.91 -3.56 8.51
C GLU A 30 -10.55 -4.46 9.59
N PRO A 31 -11.89 -4.41 9.72
CA PRO A 31 -12.61 -5.25 10.66
C PRO A 31 -12.61 -6.71 10.20
N HIS A 32 -12.27 -7.62 11.11
CA HIS A 32 -12.29 -9.05 10.83
C HIS A 32 -13.66 -9.64 11.16
N ALA A 33 -14.41 -10.09 10.14
CA ALA A 33 -15.73 -10.69 10.30
C ALA A 33 -15.73 -11.88 11.30
N ASP A 34 -14.72 -12.76 11.22
CA ASP A 34 -14.55 -13.93 12.10
C ASP A 34 -14.32 -13.57 13.59
N ARG A 35 -14.06 -12.31 13.89
CA ARG A 35 -13.80 -11.81 15.26
C ARG A 35 -14.78 -10.74 15.67
N ASN A 36 -16.07 -10.90 15.32
CA ASN A 36 -17.13 -9.95 15.61
C ASN A 36 -16.80 -8.53 15.11
N PHE A 37 -16.20 -8.43 13.92
CA PHE A 37 -15.75 -7.16 13.34
C PHE A 37 -14.77 -6.38 14.22
N SER A 38 -14.04 -7.09 15.08
CA SER A 38 -12.96 -6.50 15.87
C SER A 38 -11.83 -6.02 14.95
N ARG A 39 -11.29 -4.87 15.31
CA ARG A 39 -10.18 -4.21 14.62
C ARG A 39 -8.94 -4.22 15.51
N ARG A 40 -7.78 -4.14 14.87
CA ARG A 40 -6.50 -3.86 15.52
C ARG A 40 -6.15 -2.40 15.30
N ALA A 41 -5.51 -1.77 16.27
CA ALA A 41 -5.05 -0.40 16.13
C ALA A 41 -3.60 -0.23 16.57
N TRP A 42 -2.90 0.67 15.88
CA TRP A 42 -1.52 1.06 16.12
C TRP A 42 -1.46 2.57 16.35
N ALA A 43 -1.06 2.96 17.55
CA ALA A 43 -0.71 4.34 17.85
C ALA A 43 0.80 4.50 17.63
N THR A 44 1.18 5.50 16.84
CA THR A 44 2.58 5.82 16.55
C THR A 44 2.99 7.05 17.32
N TYR A 45 4.13 6.98 17.99
CA TYR A 45 4.73 8.06 18.77
C TYR A 45 6.12 8.42 18.24
N LYS A 46 6.63 9.59 18.62
CA LYS A 46 8.02 10.00 18.39
C LYS A 46 8.98 9.02 19.08
N ARG A 47 10.23 8.99 18.62
CA ARG A 47 11.25 8.10 19.20
C ARG A 47 11.77 8.58 20.56
N ASP A 48 11.64 9.87 20.86
CA ASP A 48 12.23 10.49 22.04
C ASP A 48 11.41 10.30 23.33
N VAL A 49 10.26 9.60 23.25
CA VAL A 49 9.36 9.40 24.39
C VAL A 49 9.47 7.98 24.96
N ASN A 50 9.26 7.84 26.27
CA ASN A 50 9.25 6.54 26.92
C ASN A 50 7.95 5.77 26.60
N ILE A 51 7.99 4.99 25.53
CA ILE A 51 6.82 4.23 25.06
C ILE A 51 6.31 3.19 26.08
N LYS A 52 7.18 2.71 27.00
CA LYS A 52 6.78 1.76 28.04
C LYS A 52 5.84 2.39 29.05
N GLU A 53 6.14 3.60 29.49
CA GLU A 53 5.27 4.39 30.38
C GLU A 53 3.94 4.71 29.70
N ILE A 54 4.00 5.18 28.45
CA ILE A 54 2.79 5.48 27.67
C ILE A 54 1.92 4.22 27.53
N CYS A 55 2.51 3.06 27.24
CA CYS A 55 1.78 1.79 27.15
C CYS A 55 1.15 1.40 28.49
N TRP A 56 1.82 1.65 29.61
CA TRP A 56 1.28 1.41 30.94
C TRP A 56 0.07 2.31 31.22
N THR A 57 0.21 3.62 30.99
CA THR A 57 -0.87 4.60 31.19
C THR A 57 -2.08 4.32 30.29
N LEU A 58 -1.85 3.96 29.03
CA LEU A 58 -2.93 3.63 28.08
C LEU A 58 -3.67 2.34 28.47
N ASN A 59 -2.99 1.36 29.08
CA ASN A 59 -3.65 0.15 29.58
C ASN A 59 -4.53 0.41 30.82
N GLN A 60 -4.22 1.45 31.61
CA GLN A 60 -5.04 1.87 32.75
C GLN A 60 -6.22 2.75 32.33
N THR A 61 -6.17 3.34 31.13
CA THR A 61 -7.22 4.22 30.62
C THR A 61 -8.30 3.39 29.95
N LYS A 62 -9.52 3.45 30.47
CA LYS A 62 -10.70 2.84 29.84
C LYS A 62 -11.31 3.77 28.82
N LEU A 63 -11.77 3.20 27.70
CA LEU A 63 -12.56 3.92 26.72
C LEU A 63 -14.05 3.64 26.99
N ASN A 64 -14.84 4.70 27.21
CA ASN A 64 -16.29 4.66 27.45
C ASN A 64 -16.70 3.65 28.56
N ASP A 65 -15.94 3.63 29.67
CA ASP A 65 -16.12 2.82 30.90
C ASP A 65 -16.19 1.29 30.75
N SER A 66 -16.27 0.77 29.53
CA SER A 66 -16.55 -0.65 29.25
C SER A 66 -15.54 -1.32 28.32
N THR A 67 -14.73 -0.54 27.57
CA THR A 67 -13.79 -1.10 26.60
C THR A 67 -12.36 -0.99 27.10
N ASP A 68 -11.79 -2.14 27.47
CA ASP A 68 -10.38 -2.26 27.80
C ASP A 68 -9.53 -2.29 26.53
N LEU A 69 -8.76 -1.22 26.32
CA LEU A 69 -7.79 -1.11 25.24
C LEU A 69 -6.58 -1.96 25.63
N SER A 70 -6.59 -3.25 25.32
CA SER A 70 -5.41 -4.12 25.52
C SER A 70 -4.23 -3.67 24.65
N VAL A 71 -3.45 -2.71 25.16
CA VAL A 71 -2.30 -2.07 24.51
C VAL A 71 -1.04 -2.88 24.79
N ILE A 72 -0.24 -3.05 23.74
CA ILE A 72 1.00 -3.81 23.77
C ILE A 72 2.02 -3.03 22.99
N LEU A 73 3.27 -3.10 23.46
CA LEU A 73 4.40 -2.54 22.77
C LEU A 73 4.64 -3.28 21.46
N ASN A 74 4.61 -2.55 20.36
CA ASN A 74 4.99 -3.08 19.07
C ASN A 74 6.52 -3.16 19.00
N ARG A 75 7.04 -4.31 18.55
CA ARG A 75 8.48 -4.49 18.33
C ARG A 75 8.85 -3.96 16.95
N ASP A 76 10.07 -3.48 16.82
CA ASP A 76 10.60 -3.05 15.54
C ASP A 76 10.67 -4.21 14.53
N LEU A 77 10.49 -3.87 13.26
CA LEU A 77 10.61 -4.81 12.15
C LEU A 77 12.08 -5.19 11.97
N THR A 78 12.44 -6.41 12.39
CA THR A 78 13.80 -6.94 12.30
C THR A 78 14.15 -7.48 10.91
N ARG A 79 13.21 -8.11 10.21
CA ARG A 79 13.40 -8.69 8.87
C ARG A 79 12.64 -7.90 7.81
N ARG A 80 13.20 -6.76 7.39
CA ARG A 80 12.60 -5.87 6.38
C ARG A 80 12.74 -6.40 4.96
N ILE A 81 13.93 -6.88 4.60
CA ILE A 81 14.21 -7.48 3.30
C ILE A 81 13.93 -8.97 3.39
N ARG A 82 13.07 -9.48 2.51
CA ARG A 82 12.72 -10.91 2.41
C ARG A 82 13.04 -11.37 0.99
N GLY A 83 13.82 -12.43 0.87
CA GLY A 83 14.08 -13.06 -0.42
C GLY A 83 12.84 -13.76 -0.96
N ILE A 84 12.69 -13.72 -2.29
CA ILE A 84 11.70 -14.51 -3.05
C ILE A 84 12.44 -15.51 -3.93
N SER A 85 11.70 -16.35 -4.67
CA SER A 85 12.28 -17.30 -5.61
C SER A 85 13.15 -16.59 -6.66
N GLY A 86 14.33 -17.16 -6.95
CA GLY A 86 15.28 -16.64 -7.94
C GLY A 86 14.77 -16.68 -9.38
N VAL A 87 13.68 -17.40 -9.66
CA VAL A 87 13.03 -17.45 -10.99
C VAL A 87 12.60 -16.06 -11.46
N SER A 88 12.30 -15.15 -10.52
CA SER A 88 11.98 -13.73 -10.80
C SER A 88 13.10 -12.97 -11.51
N CYS A 89 14.35 -13.46 -11.45
CA CYS A 89 15.50 -12.82 -12.11
C CYS A 89 15.68 -13.25 -13.57
N HIS A 90 14.91 -14.24 -14.05
CA HIS A 90 15.01 -14.69 -15.45
C HIS A 90 14.50 -13.61 -16.40
N GLN A 91 15.19 -13.39 -17.53
CA GLN A 91 14.89 -12.30 -18.46
C GLN A 91 13.41 -12.25 -18.89
N GLN A 92 12.85 -13.39 -19.30
CA GLN A 92 11.44 -13.47 -19.73
C GLN A 92 10.46 -13.13 -18.60
N VAL A 93 10.78 -13.53 -17.36
CA VAL A 93 9.93 -13.26 -16.19
C VAL A 93 10.02 -11.78 -15.84
N ALA A 94 11.22 -11.21 -15.83
CA ALA A 94 11.46 -9.80 -15.57
C ALA A 94 10.75 -8.90 -16.61
N GLN A 95 10.78 -9.27 -17.90
CA GLN A 95 10.06 -8.55 -18.95
C GLN A 95 8.54 -8.57 -18.72
N ASN A 96 7.98 -9.73 -18.39
CA ASN A 96 6.57 -9.84 -18.05
C ASN A 96 6.22 -9.03 -16.78
N ASP A 97 7.06 -9.07 -15.75
CA ASP A 97 6.85 -8.32 -14.51
C ASP A 97 6.87 -6.80 -14.74
N ILE A 98 7.75 -6.30 -15.62
CA ILE A 98 7.77 -4.88 -16.03
C ILE A 98 6.46 -4.52 -16.73
N LYS A 99 5.96 -5.36 -17.63
CA LYS A 99 4.68 -5.16 -18.33
C LYS A 99 3.50 -5.10 -17.36
N GLN A 100 3.46 -6.00 -16.38
CA GLN A 100 2.41 -6.02 -15.35
C GLN A 100 2.53 -4.82 -14.40
N ALA A 101 3.74 -4.47 -13.98
CA ALA A 101 3.99 -3.31 -13.14
C ALA A 101 3.53 -2.01 -13.83
N ALA A 102 3.85 -1.82 -15.11
CA ALA A 102 3.40 -0.67 -15.89
C ALA A 102 1.87 -0.54 -15.93
N LYS A 103 1.16 -1.66 -16.15
CA LYS A 103 -0.31 -1.71 -16.13
C LYS A 103 -0.88 -1.37 -14.76
N LEU A 104 -0.31 -1.94 -13.69
CA LEU A 104 -0.72 -1.67 -12.32
C LEU A 104 -0.53 -0.21 -11.93
N VAL A 105 0.61 0.39 -12.29
CA VAL A 105 0.87 1.81 -12.05
C VAL A 105 -0.16 2.67 -12.77
N ALA A 106 -0.40 2.44 -14.06
CA ALA A 106 -1.39 3.20 -14.83
C ALA A 106 -2.81 3.08 -14.24
N LEU A 107 -3.20 1.88 -13.80
CA LEU A 107 -4.50 1.63 -13.17
C LEU A 107 -4.63 2.36 -11.84
N MET A 108 -3.60 2.28 -10.99
CA MET A 108 -3.61 2.93 -9.68
C MET A 108 -3.57 4.46 -9.81
N ASP A 109 -2.80 4.99 -10.76
CA ASP A 109 -2.76 6.41 -11.08
C ASP A 109 -4.17 6.92 -11.44
N LYS A 110 -4.87 6.24 -12.36
CA LYS A 110 -6.26 6.60 -12.72
C LYS A 110 -7.24 6.46 -11.56
N LYS A 111 -7.13 5.38 -10.77
CA LYS A 111 -8.02 5.13 -9.62
C LYS A 111 -7.90 6.21 -8.55
N VAL A 112 -6.66 6.66 -8.29
CA VAL A 112 -6.38 7.75 -7.34
C VAL A 112 -6.65 9.13 -7.97
N GLY A 113 -6.60 9.21 -9.30
CA GLY A 113 -6.73 10.46 -10.05
C GLY A 113 -5.42 11.21 -10.22
N LEU A 114 -4.29 10.54 -10.03
CA LEU A 114 -2.96 11.11 -10.21
C LEU A 114 -2.68 11.29 -11.72
N PHE A 115 -2.19 12.46 -12.12
CA PHE A 115 -1.95 12.83 -13.54
C PHE A 115 -3.21 12.90 -14.43
N CYS A 116 -4.41 12.86 -13.84
CA CYS A 116 -5.71 12.98 -14.49
C CYS A 116 -6.50 14.16 -13.89
N GLU A 117 -5.88 15.34 -13.83
CA GLU A 117 -6.50 16.56 -13.28
C GLU A 117 -7.71 17.04 -14.11
N ASP A 118 -7.71 16.69 -15.40
CA ASP A 118 -8.71 17.12 -16.38
C ASP A 118 -9.91 16.15 -16.51
N GLU A 119 -9.85 14.96 -15.90
CA GLU A 119 -10.84 13.89 -16.13
C GLU A 119 -11.74 13.65 -14.90
N PRO A 120 -13.08 13.67 -15.06
CA PRO A 120 -14.01 13.36 -13.98
C PRO A 120 -13.90 11.89 -13.56
N LYS A 121 -14.19 11.61 -12.29
CA LYS A 121 -14.04 10.28 -11.69
C LYS A 121 -14.81 9.18 -12.42
N GLU A 122 -15.98 9.49 -12.94
CA GLU A 122 -16.84 8.54 -13.65
C GLU A 122 -16.28 8.08 -15.00
N GLU A 123 -15.55 8.94 -15.72
CA GLU A 123 -14.88 8.57 -16.97
C GLU A 123 -13.65 7.70 -16.69
N ARG A 124 -12.91 8.01 -15.61
CA ARG A 124 -11.77 7.17 -15.16
C ARG A 124 -12.21 5.76 -14.78
N ASP A 125 -13.33 5.63 -14.07
CA ASP A 125 -13.86 4.32 -13.68
C ASP A 125 -14.37 3.52 -14.89
N LYS A 126 -14.93 4.20 -15.90
CA LYS A 126 -15.31 3.59 -17.19
C LYS A 126 -14.09 3.08 -17.96
N ASP A 127 -13.03 3.88 -18.06
CA ASP A 127 -11.78 3.49 -18.74
C ASP A 127 -11.10 2.28 -18.10
N ILE A 128 -11.16 2.18 -16.77
CA ILE A 128 -10.65 1.02 -16.02
C ILE A 128 -11.49 -0.22 -16.36
N PHE A 129 -12.81 -0.07 -16.50
CA PHE A 129 -13.73 -1.17 -16.79
C PHE A 129 -13.69 -1.61 -18.26
N THR A 130 -13.53 -0.68 -19.21
CA THR A 130 -13.51 -0.95 -20.66
C THR A 130 -12.17 -1.50 -21.15
N GLY A 131 -11.14 -1.56 -20.30
CA GLY A 131 -9.88 -2.20 -20.62
C GLY A 131 -9.07 -1.48 -21.69
N VAL A 132 -9.27 -0.17 -21.83
CA VAL A 132 -8.44 0.68 -22.71
C VAL A 132 -6.98 0.57 -22.28
N ASP A 133 -6.04 0.66 -23.23
CA ASP A 133 -4.61 0.58 -22.90
C ASP A 133 -4.15 1.80 -22.09
N LEU A 134 -4.32 1.71 -20.77
CA LEU A 134 -4.04 2.76 -19.79
C LEU A 134 -2.57 3.19 -19.81
N VAL A 135 -1.69 2.27 -20.22
CA VAL A 135 -0.24 2.51 -20.26
C VAL A 135 0.10 3.49 -21.37
N ALA A 136 -0.61 3.48 -22.50
CA ALA A 136 -0.38 4.36 -23.65
C ALA A 136 -0.90 5.79 -23.46
N THR A 137 -2.00 5.95 -22.71
CA THR A 137 -2.65 7.25 -22.47
C THR A 137 -2.11 7.98 -21.24
N SER A 138 -1.40 7.26 -20.34
CA SER A 138 -0.89 7.88 -19.12
C SER A 138 0.11 9.02 -19.38
N LYS A 139 -0.06 10.12 -18.63
CA LYS A 139 0.85 11.29 -18.59
C LYS A 139 2.04 11.09 -17.63
N ASN A 140 2.16 9.92 -16.98
CA ASN A 140 3.23 9.63 -16.03
C ASN A 140 4.61 9.56 -16.74
N PRO A 141 5.62 10.34 -16.31
CA PRO A 141 6.93 10.37 -16.95
C PRO A 141 7.68 9.02 -16.87
N LEU A 142 7.45 8.21 -15.83
CA LEU A 142 8.07 6.89 -15.70
C LEU A 142 7.55 5.92 -16.77
N LEU A 143 6.24 5.96 -17.03
CA LEU A 143 5.63 5.10 -18.05
C LEU A 143 6.11 5.46 -19.47
N ARG A 144 6.49 6.73 -19.71
CA ARG A 144 7.10 7.14 -20.98
C ARG A 144 8.43 6.45 -21.24
N GLN A 145 9.26 6.28 -20.21
CA GLN A 145 10.56 5.60 -20.31
C GLN A 145 10.40 4.08 -20.40
N VAL A 146 9.45 3.50 -19.65
CA VAL A 146 9.21 2.05 -19.69
C VAL A 146 8.69 1.59 -21.05
N ARG A 147 7.99 2.44 -21.81
CA ARG A 147 7.53 2.12 -23.17
C ARG A 147 8.67 1.82 -24.14
N SER A 148 9.84 2.48 -24.04
CA SER A 148 10.97 2.18 -24.92
C SER A 148 11.54 0.80 -24.63
N VAL A 149 11.73 0.49 -23.34
CA VAL A 149 12.24 -0.81 -22.89
C VAL A 149 11.29 -1.95 -23.27
N LEU A 150 9.97 -1.74 -23.16
CA LEU A 150 8.99 -2.74 -23.57
C LEU A 150 9.02 -3.00 -25.08
N ARG A 151 9.24 -1.97 -25.91
CA ARG A 151 9.39 -2.14 -27.36
C ARG A 151 10.67 -2.89 -27.73
N GLU A 152 11.78 -2.53 -27.10
CA GLU A 152 13.08 -3.19 -27.30
C GLU A 152 13.08 -4.66 -26.86
N CYS A 153 12.17 -5.06 -25.96
CA CYS A 153 12.03 -6.45 -25.52
C CYS A 153 11.15 -7.30 -26.45
N ASP A 154 10.24 -6.70 -27.22
CA ASP A 154 9.31 -7.39 -28.11
C ASP A 154 9.91 -7.61 -29.53
N GLU A 155 11.03 -6.98 -29.86
CA GLU A 155 11.73 -7.12 -31.15
C GLU A 155 13.04 -7.93 -30.99
N PRO A 156 13.05 -9.26 -31.23
CA PRO A 156 14.20 -9.82 -31.93
C PRO A 156 14.20 -9.18 -33.32
N SER A 157 15.32 -8.58 -33.72
CA SER A 157 15.46 -8.05 -35.08
C SER A 157 15.20 -9.21 -36.04
N ALA A 158 14.07 -9.17 -36.76
CA ALA A 158 13.76 -10.15 -37.79
C ALA A 158 14.88 -10.22 -38.85
N GLU A 159 15.62 -9.12 -39.01
CA GLU A 159 16.82 -9.05 -39.85
C GLU A 159 17.99 -9.84 -39.26
N GLU A 160 18.16 -9.91 -37.93
CA GLU A 160 19.20 -10.74 -37.31
C GLU A 160 18.86 -12.24 -37.35
N GLU A 161 17.59 -12.62 -37.18
CA GLU A 161 17.18 -14.03 -37.32
C GLU A 161 17.35 -14.54 -38.77
N GLU A 162 16.95 -13.73 -39.77
CA GLU A 162 17.19 -14.05 -41.18
C GLU A 162 18.69 -14.12 -41.52
N MET A 163 19.53 -13.24 -40.95
CA MET A 163 20.99 -13.26 -41.15
C MET A 163 21.69 -14.44 -40.45
N LEU A 164 21.12 -14.95 -39.34
CA LEU A 164 21.63 -16.12 -38.61
C LEU A 164 21.08 -17.46 -39.16
N GLY A 165 20.18 -17.42 -40.16
CA GLY A 165 19.66 -18.59 -40.84
C GLY A 165 18.78 -19.48 -39.95
N ARG A 166 18.03 -18.88 -39.03
CA ARG A 166 16.95 -19.55 -38.29
C ARG A 166 15.59 -19.04 -38.71
#